data_AF-A0A398BR38-F1
#
_entry.id   AF-A0A398BR38-F1
#
_cell.length_a   1.000
_cell.length_b   1.000
_cell.length_c   1.000
_cell.angle_alpha   90.00
_cell.angle_beta   90.00
_cell.angle_gamma   90.00
#
_symmetry.space_group_name_H-M   'P 1'
#
loop_
_entity.id
_entity.type
_entity.pdbx_description
1 polymer ?
#
loop_
_entity_poly.entity_id
_entity_poly.type
_entity_poly.pdbx_seq_one_letter_code
_entity_poly.pdbx_strand_id
1 'polypeptide(L)'
;MRRIPGVPDALQRVIIKKLVLTALNAKTRNAAFASFREGFPKGHLAKRLSNKVLETLLFRFIEKHPHLEWAICTDQGIGLMNLDAQIAELVLRHFTKLGIPVLSVHDSFIIDYRKVGMLKDVMAKASRQVAGQALPVEGYRLGLDEWDAPIYVLQDFEA
;
A
#
# COMPACT_ATOMS: atom_id res chain seq x y z
N MET A 1 -19.73 -14.33 0.30
CA MET A 1 -18.35 -14.79 0.60
C MET A 1 -18.44 -15.79 1.73
N ARG A 2 -18.07 -17.07 1.52
CA ARG A 2 -18.11 -18.06 2.60
C ARG A 2 -17.07 -17.64 3.64
N ARG A 3 -17.54 -17.26 4.82
CA ARG A 3 -16.72 -16.74 5.92
C ARG A 3 -15.94 -17.86 6.57
N ILE A 4 -14.82 -17.54 7.22
CA ILE A 4 -14.21 -18.49 8.15
C ILE A 4 -15.22 -18.59 9.32
N PRO A 5 -15.86 -19.75 9.55
CA PRO A 5 -16.91 -19.83 10.57
C PRO A 5 -16.38 -19.45 11.95
N GLY A 6 -17.13 -18.62 12.69
CA GLY A 6 -16.75 -18.18 14.04
C GLY A 6 -15.68 -17.10 14.10
N VAL A 7 -15.26 -16.50 12.97
CA VAL A 7 -14.28 -15.41 12.93
C VAL A 7 -14.98 -14.07 12.70
N PRO A 8 -14.73 -13.04 13.54
CA PRO A 8 -15.26 -11.69 13.32
C PRO A 8 -14.83 -11.09 11.98
N ASP A 9 -15.70 -10.28 11.36
CA ASP A 9 -15.48 -9.74 10.01
C ASP A 9 -14.17 -8.94 9.88
N ALA A 10 -13.82 -8.16 10.91
CA ALA A 10 -12.56 -7.42 10.96
C ALA A 10 -11.34 -8.35 10.88
N LEU A 11 -11.35 -9.44 11.67
CA LEU A 11 -10.27 -10.43 11.69
C LEU A 11 -10.23 -11.23 10.38
N GLN A 12 -11.40 -11.55 9.81
CA GLN A 12 -11.47 -12.21 8.52
C GLN A 12 -10.85 -11.34 7.41
N ARG A 13 -11.13 -10.03 7.41
CA ARG A 13 -10.52 -9.09 6.45
C ARG A 13 -8.99 -9.09 6.57
N VAL A 14 -8.46 -9.07 7.80
CA VAL A 14 -7.00 -9.11 8.05
C VAL A 14 -6.40 -10.41 7.49
N ILE A 15 -7.03 -11.55 7.75
CA ILE A 15 -6.58 -12.86 7.27
C ILE A 15 -6.56 -12.91 5.74
N ILE A 16 -7.64 -12.51 5.09
CA ILE A 16 -7.75 -12.56 3.63
C ILE A 16 -6.78 -11.58 2.98
N LYS A 17 -6.66 -10.35 3.51
CA LYS A 17 -5.71 -9.36 2.99
C LYS A 17 -4.27 -9.90 3.07
N LYS A 18 -3.89 -10.51 4.19
CA LYS A 18 -2.55 -11.11 4.34
C LYS A 18 -2.35 -12.27 3.35
N LEU A 19 -3.35 -13.15 3.18
CA LEU A 19 -3.27 -14.28 2.24
C LEU A 19 -3.05 -13.80 0.80
N VAL A 20 -3.84 -12.84 0.33
CA VAL A 20 -3.71 -12.28 -1.02
C VAL A 20 -2.35 -11.61 -1.19
N LEU A 21 -1.92 -10.79 -0.22
CA LEU A 21 -0.62 -10.13 -0.26
C LEU A 21 0.53 -11.14 -0.35
N THR A 22 0.50 -12.21 0.44
CA THR A 22 1.53 -13.27 0.36
C THR A 22 1.46 -14.05 -0.94
N ALA A 23 0.26 -14.21 -1.52
CA ALA A 23 0.11 -14.89 -2.80
C ALA A 23 0.62 -14.04 -3.97
N LEU A 24 0.47 -12.72 -3.93
CA LEU A 24 1.06 -11.80 -4.91
C LEU A 24 2.60 -11.79 -4.90
N ASN A 25 3.20 -12.00 -3.72
CA ASN A 25 4.67 -11.96 -3.52
C ASN A 25 5.34 -13.35 -3.57
N ALA A 26 4.62 -14.40 -3.94
CA ALA A 26 5.17 -15.75 -3.99
C ALA A 26 5.19 -16.27 -5.43
N LYS A 27 6.14 -17.17 -5.73
CA LYS A 27 6.21 -17.89 -7.01
C LYS A 27 5.36 -19.16 -7.06
N THR A 28 4.88 -19.63 -5.90
CA THR A 28 4.09 -20.86 -5.79
C THR A 28 3.09 -20.73 -4.65
N ARG A 29 1.99 -21.49 -4.74
CA ARG A 29 0.97 -21.59 -3.66
C ARG A 29 1.56 -22.09 -2.35
N ASN A 30 2.45 -23.08 -2.40
CA ASN A 30 3.08 -23.64 -1.20
C ASN A 30 3.93 -22.57 -0.49
N ALA A 31 4.72 -21.79 -1.22
CA ALA A 31 5.48 -20.68 -0.67
C ALA A 31 4.56 -19.60 -0.09
N ALA A 32 3.47 -19.25 -0.80
CA ALA A 32 2.47 -18.30 -0.32
C ALA A 32 1.86 -18.73 1.02
N PHE A 33 1.45 -20.01 1.13
CA PHE A 33 0.81 -20.53 2.34
C PHE A 33 1.77 -20.69 3.51
N ALA A 34 3.04 -21.02 3.24
CA ALA A 34 4.09 -21.02 4.26
C ALA A 34 4.29 -19.60 4.82
N SER A 35 4.58 -18.62 3.93
CA SER A 35 4.79 -17.22 4.28
C SER A 35 3.57 -16.60 4.99
N PHE A 36 2.36 -16.94 4.54
CA PHE A 36 1.12 -16.56 5.20
C PHE A 36 1.10 -16.96 6.68
N ARG A 37 1.44 -18.21 7.01
CA ARG A 37 1.46 -18.69 8.40
C ARG A 37 2.60 -18.10 9.22
N GLU A 38 3.75 -17.89 8.60
CA GLU A 38 4.89 -17.23 9.25
C GLU A 38 4.55 -15.80 9.66
N GLY A 39 3.79 -15.08 8.84
CA GLY A 39 3.39 -13.69 9.07
C GLY A 39 2.38 -13.44 10.20
N PHE A 40 1.99 -14.45 10.97
CA PHE A 40 1.16 -14.30 12.18
C PHE A 40 1.95 -14.64 13.45
N PRO A 41 1.51 -14.20 14.65
CA PRO A 41 2.14 -14.61 15.91
C PRO A 41 1.82 -16.06 16.28
N LYS A 42 2.63 -16.66 17.16
CA LYS A 42 2.39 -18.02 17.68
C LYS A 42 1.02 -18.08 18.37
N GLY A 43 0.28 -19.18 18.17
CA GLY A 43 -1.05 -19.37 18.76
C GLY A 43 -2.20 -18.76 17.95
N HIS A 44 -1.94 -17.85 17.01
CA HIS A 44 -2.96 -17.24 16.18
C HIS A 44 -3.68 -18.27 15.29
N LEU A 45 -5.02 -18.16 15.16
CA LEU A 45 -5.85 -19.13 14.42
C LEU A 45 -5.38 -19.32 12.97
N ALA A 46 -4.93 -18.23 12.33
CA ALA A 46 -4.48 -18.21 10.95
C ALA A 46 -3.31 -19.19 10.69
N LYS A 47 -2.43 -19.41 11.69
CA LYS A 47 -1.33 -20.37 11.57
C LYS A 47 -1.82 -21.82 11.40
N ARG A 48 -3.01 -22.13 11.93
CA ARG A 48 -3.59 -23.48 11.93
C ARG A 48 -4.44 -23.76 10.69
N LEU A 49 -4.67 -22.76 9.84
CA LEU A 49 -5.43 -22.95 8.60
C LEU A 49 -4.65 -23.89 7.67
N SER A 50 -5.31 -24.96 7.21
CA SER A 50 -4.70 -25.93 6.29
C SER A 50 -4.58 -25.35 4.88
N ASN A 51 -3.69 -25.93 4.06
CA ASN A 51 -3.55 -25.52 2.65
C ASN A 51 -4.90 -25.60 1.92
N LYS A 52 -5.72 -26.61 2.20
CA LYS A 52 -7.06 -26.76 1.59
C LYS A 52 -7.99 -25.58 1.91
N VAL A 53 -7.95 -25.08 3.15
CA VAL A 53 -8.74 -23.90 3.54
C VAL A 53 -8.20 -22.65 2.86
N LEU A 54 -6.87 -22.46 2.84
CA LEU A 54 -6.24 -21.30 2.18
C LEU A 54 -6.49 -21.30 0.67
N GLU A 55 -6.41 -22.46 0.02
CA GLU A 55 -6.74 -22.62 -1.40
C GLU A 55 -8.20 -22.22 -1.66
N THR A 56 -9.12 -22.69 -0.82
CA THR A 56 -10.54 -22.32 -0.95
C THR A 56 -10.73 -20.81 -0.80
N LEU A 57 -10.10 -20.18 0.19
CA LEU A 57 -10.20 -18.73 0.39
C LEU A 57 -9.62 -17.95 -0.79
N LEU A 58 -8.47 -18.37 -1.31
CA LEU A 58 -7.80 -17.73 -2.44
C LEU A 58 -8.61 -17.91 -3.73
N PHE A 59 -9.13 -19.11 -3.99
CA PHE A 59 -10.01 -19.37 -5.13
C PHE A 59 -11.27 -18.49 -5.08
N ARG A 60 -11.94 -18.37 -3.93
CA ARG A 60 -13.10 -17.47 -3.78
C ARG A 60 -12.75 -16.00 -3.96
N PHE A 61 -11.53 -15.60 -3.61
CA PHE A 61 -11.04 -14.25 -3.87
C PHE A 61 -10.88 -14.01 -5.38
N ILE A 62 -10.28 -14.97 -6.10
CA ILE A 62 -10.11 -14.91 -7.56
C ILE A 62 -11.47 -14.93 -8.27
N GLU A 63 -12.42 -15.77 -7.86
CA GLU A 63 -13.79 -15.79 -8.43
C GLU A 63 -14.46 -14.40 -8.35
N LYS A 64 -14.19 -13.65 -7.28
CA LYS A 64 -14.72 -12.30 -7.09
C LYS A 64 -13.92 -11.25 -7.86
N HIS A 65 -12.63 -11.49 -8.11
CA HIS A 65 -11.71 -10.58 -8.79
C HIS A 65 -10.95 -11.31 -9.92
N PRO A 66 -11.63 -11.74 -11.01
CA PRO A 66 -11.01 -12.58 -12.03
C PRO A 66 -9.78 -11.94 -12.70
N HIS A 67 -9.78 -10.61 -12.83
CA HIS A 67 -8.68 -9.85 -13.39
C HIS A 67 -7.37 -9.92 -12.58
N LEU A 68 -7.39 -10.47 -11.36
CA LEU A 68 -6.18 -10.65 -10.54
C LEU A 68 -5.59 -12.06 -10.67
N GLU A 69 -6.28 -13.02 -11.29
CA GLU A 69 -5.84 -14.42 -11.36
C GLU A 69 -4.40 -14.56 -11.86
N TRP A 70 -4.06 -13.84 -12.93
CA TRP A 70 -2.74 -13.87 -13.56
C TRP A 70 -1.61 -13.34 -12.65
N ALA A 71 -1.93 -12.55 -11.62
CA ALA A 71 -0.95 -11.97 -10.71
C ALA A 71 -0.72 -12.84 -9.46
N ILE A 72 -1.57 -13.84 -9.22
CA ILE A 72 -1.50 -14.68 -8.04
C ILE A 72 -0.43 -15.76 -8.22
N CYS A 73 0.47 -15.86 -7.24
CA CYS A 73 1.57 -16.82 -7.21
C CYS A 73 2.56 -16.69 -8.37
N THR A 74 2.73 -15.47 -8.91
CA THR A 74 3.67 -15.17 -10.00
C THR A 74 4.74 -14.16 -9.60
N ASP A 75 4.93 -13.92 -8.30
CA ASP A 75 5.89 -12.95 -7.77
C ASP A 75 5.69 -11.52 -8.30
N GLN A 76 4.43 -11.13 -8.54
CA GLN A 76 4.11 -9.79 -9.05
C GLN A 76 4.45 -8.65 -8.10
N GLY A 77 4.63 -8.95 -6.81
CA GLY A 77 5.00 -7.96 -5.81
C GLY A 77 6.24 -7.15 -6.19
N ILE A 78 7.27 -7.79 -6.76
CA ILE A 78 8.49 -7.07 -7.16
C ILE A 78 8.23 -6.08 -8.31
N GLY A 79 7.34 -6.43 -9.24
CA GLY A 79 6.95 -5.55 -10.34
C GLY A 79 6.19 -4.33 -9.86
N LEU A 80 5.27 -4.52 -8.91
CA LEU A 80 4.54 -3.43 -8.26
C LEU A 80 5.49 -2.50 -7.47
N MET A 81 6.42 -3.07 -6.70
CA MET A 81 7.43 -2.28 -5.97
C MET A 81 8.34 -1.48 -6.91
N ASN A 82 8.64 -2.00 -8.11
CA ASN A 82 9.40 -1.27 -9.11
C ASN A 82 8.61 -0.08 -9.69
N LEU A 83 7.29 -0.21 -9.85
CA LEU A 83 6.45 0.93 -10.22
C LEU A 83 6.44 1.98 -9.10
N ASP A 84 6.31 1.56 -7.85
CA ASP A 84 6.39 2.47 -6.69
C ASP A 84 7.73 3.22 -6.65
N ALA A 85 8.84 2.52 -6.90
CA ALA A 85 10.18 3.11 -6.96
C ALA A 85 10.33 4.14 -8.09
N GLN A 86 9.77 3.88 -9.27
CA GLN A 86 9.77 4.83 -10.39
C GLN A 86 8.96 6.10 -10.06
N ILE A 87 7.81 5.94 -9.42
CA ILE A 87 7.01 7.10 -8.96
C ILE A 87 7.84 7.92 -7.97
N ALA A 88 8.46 7.27 -6.98
CA ALA A 88 9.26 7.94 -5.98
C ALA A 88 10.49 8.65 -6.58
N GLU A 89 11.15 8.05 -7.56
CA GLU A 89 12.26 8.67 -8.28
C GLU A 89 11.81 9.97 -8.99
N LEU A 90 10.67 9.95 -9.67
CA LEU A 90 10.15 11.14 -10.36
C LEU A 90 9.86 12.28 -9.37
N VAL A 91 9.26 11.96 -8.22
CA VAL A 91 9.01 12.93 -7.14
C VAL A 91 10.33 13.51 -6.62
N LEU A 92 11.29 12.64 -6.26
CA LEU A 92 12.60 13.05 -5.73
C LEU A 92 13.38 13.91 -6.73
N ARG A 93 13.37 13.55 -8.02
CA ARG A 93 14.05 14.30 -9.07
C ARG A 93 13.41 15.67 -9.29
N HIS A 94 12.09 15.78 -9.18
CA HIS A 94 11.39 17.06 -9.26
C HIS A 94 11.88 18.03 -8.17
N PHE A 95 11.84 17.60 -6.91
CA PHE A 95 12.22 18.45 -5.78
C PHE A 95 13.73 18.72 -5.71
N THR A 96 14.55 17.74 -6.07
CA THR A 96 16.02 17.93 -6.20
C THR A 96 16.35 19.04 -7.18
N LYS A 97 15.67 19.11 -8.34
CA LYS A 97 15.88 20.18 -9.34
C LYS A 97 15.49 21.56 -8.83
N LEU A 98 14.53 21.64 -7.92
CA LEU A 98 14.09 22.89 -7.30
C LEU A 98 14.93 23.28 -6.07
N GLY A 99 15.90 22.46 -5.67
CA GLY A 99 16.67 22.66 -4.43
C GLY A 99 15.82 22.53 -3.16
N ILE A 100 14.72 21.79 -3.24
CA ILE A 100 13.78 21.60 -2.14
C ILE A 100 14.06 20.24 -1.50
N PRO A 101 14.40 20.18 -0.21
CA PRO A 101 14.61 18.91 0.46
C PRO A 101 13.28 18.16 0.61
N VAL A 102 13.28 16.89 0.23
CA VAL A 102 12.19 15.95 0.46
C VAL A 102 12.79 14.61 0.87
N LEU A 103 12.28 14.01 1.93
CA LEU A 103 12.72 12.71 2.43
C LEU A 103 11.67 11.66 2.06
N SER A 104 12.07 10.61 1.35
CA SER A 104 11.20 9.46 1.08
C SER A 104 11.27 8.43 2.20
N VAL A 105 10.12 7.88 2.57
CA VAL A 105 9.95 6.76 3.49
C VAL A 105 9.01 5.77 2.81
N HIS A 106 9.57 4.82 2.07
CA HIS A 106 8.82 3.97 1.14
C HIS A 106 8.01 4.78 0.11
N ASP A 107 6.69 4.68 0.15
CA ASP A 107 5.72 5.40 -0.68
C ASP A 107 5.29 6.76 -0.09
N SER A 108 5.77 7.08 1.10
CA SER A 108 5.48 8.32 1.82
C SER A 108 6.61 9.33 1.66
N PHE A 109 6.28 10.62 1.75
CA PHE A 109 7.26 11.71 1.64
C PHE A 109 7.09 12.71 2.78
N ILE A 110 8.22 13.14 3.33
CA ILE A 110 8.32 14.20 4.33
C ILE A 110 8.88 15.44 3.65
N ILE A 111 8.14 16.54 3.71
CA ILE A 111 8.49 17.82 3.09
C ILE A 111 8.13 18.98 4.03
N ASP A 112 8.68 20.15 3.76
CA ASP A 112 8.23 21.42 4.33
C ASP A 112 6.70 21.58 4.21
N TYR A 113 6.05 21.84 5.34
CA TYR A 113 4.59 21.96 5.41
C TYR A 113 4.01 23.06 4.52
N ARG A 114 4.84 23.99 4.01
CA ARG A 114 4.45 25.04 3.07
C ARG A 114 4.38 24.57 1.61
N LYS A 115 4.65 23.30 1.34
CA LYS A 115 4.81 22.73 0.00
C LYS A 115 4.06 21.40 -0.17
N VAL A 116 3.08 21.13 0.69
CA VAL A 116 2.36 19.85 0.68
C VAL A 116 1.42 19.76 -0.52
N GLY A 117 0.77 20.86 -0.88
CA GLY A 117 -0.04 20.95 -2.10
C GLY A 117 0.82 20.67 -3.33
N MET A 118 2.00 21.31 -3.43
CA MET A 118 2.97 21.03 -4.49
C MET A 118 3.41 19.54 -4.50
N LEU A 119 3.67 18.94 -3.33
CA LEU A 119 4.01 17.53 -3.23
C LEU A 119 2.89 16.63 -3.75
N LYS A 120 1.63 16.87 -3.36
CA LYS A 120 0.47 16.10 -3.82
C LYS A 120 0.31 16.19 -5.33
N ASP A 121 0.48 17.38 -5.91
CA ASP A 121 0.42 17.57 -7.36
C ASP A 121 1.53 16.80 -8.09
N VAL A 122 2.75 16.82 -7.56
CA VAL A 122 3.89 16.11 -8.13
C VAL A 122 3.69 14.60 -8.02
N MET A 123 3.20 14.10 -6.88
CA MET A 123 2.86 12.68 -6.69
C MET A 123 1.73 12.23 -7.65
N ALA A 124 0.70 13.06 -7.83
CA ALA A 124 -0.39 12.78 -8.78
C ALA A 124 0.10 12.73 -10.24
N LYS A 125 1.02 13.63 -10.62
CA LYS A 125 1.64 13.64 -11.95
C LYS A 125 2.55 12.42 -12.16
N ALA A 126 3.41 12.11 -11.19
CA ALA A 126 4.33 10.98 -11.24
C ALA A 126 3.58 9.65 -11.32
N SER A 127 2.57 9.45 -10.47
CA SER A 127 1.72 8.25 -10.51
C SER A 127 0.95 8.12 -11.81
N ARG A 128 0.40 9.21 -12.36
CA ARG A 128 -0.23 9.18 -13.68
C ARG A 128 0.72 8.77 -14.80
N GLN A 129 1.98 9.22 -14.74
CA GLN A 129 2.99 8.87 -15.74
C GLN A 129 3.36 7.39 -15.68
N VAL A 130 3.48 6.80 -14.48
CA VAL A 130 3.97 5.41 -14.30
C VAL A 130 2.82 4.39 -14.33
N ALA A 131 1.72 4.68 -13.64
CA ALA A 131 0.58 3.77 -13.46
C ALA A 131 -0.62 4.09 -14.38
N GLY A 132 -0.50 5.10 -15.25
CA GLY A 132 -1.56 5.52 -16.18
C GLY A 132 -2.70 6.33 -15.54
N GLN A 133 -2.72 6.47 -14.22
CA GLN A 133 -3.71 7.25 -13.48
C GLN A 133 -3.10 7.89 -12.23
N ALA A 134 -3.66 9.01 -11.79
CA ALA A 134 -3.27 9.61 -10.53
C ALA A 134 -3.71 8.70 -9.38
N LEU A 135 -2.76 8.27 -8.55
CA LEU A 135 -3.07 7.49 -7.36
C LEU A 135 -3.50 8.43 -6.21
N PRO A 136 -4.47 8.01 -5.37
CA PRO A 136 -4.87 8.78 -4.20
C PRO A 136 -3.68 9.01 -3.26
N VAL A 137 -3.55 10.24 -2.75
CA VAL A 137 -2.53 10.60 -1.76
C VAL A 137 -3.22 10.89 -0.44
N GLU A 138 -2.84 10.15 0.59
CA GLU A 138 -3.26 10.45 1.97
C GLU A 138 -2.22 11.36 2.62
N GLY A 139 -2.67 12.41 3.30
CA GLY A 139 -1.81 13.33 4.05
C GLY A 139 -2.18 13.33 5.52
N TYR A 140 -1.20 13.50 6.41
CA TYR A 140 -1.45 13.59 7.85
C TYR A 140 -2.18 14.88 8.23
N ARG A 141 -1.86 16.00 7.56
CA ARG A 141 -2.49 17.32 7.71
C ARG A 141 -2.47 18.06 6.36
N LEU A 142 -3.29 19.12 6.25
CA LEU A 142 -3.19 20.08 5.15
C LEU A 142 -1.90 20.89 5.30
N GLY A 143 -1.14 21.03 4.21
CA GLY A 143 -0.04 22.00 4.19
C GLY A 143 -0.54 23.42 3.99
N LEU A 144 0.30 24.40 4.34
CA LEU A 144 -0.05 25.83 4.28
C LEU A 144 -0.46 26.28 2.87
N ASP A 145 0.17 25.70 1.85
CA ASP A 145 -0.11 25.97 0.43
C ASP A 145 -1.42 25.39 -0.08
N GLU A 146 -2.11 24.59 0.76
CA GLU A 146 -3.43 24.06 0.46
C GLU A 146 -4.56 24.87 1.12
N TRP A 147 -4.23 25.89 1.90
CA TRP A 147 -5.22 26.78 2.51
C TRP A 147 -5.59 27.90 1.54
N ASP A 148 -6.89 28.07 1.28
CA ASP A 148 -7.43 29.28 0.65
C ASP A 148 -7.30 30.46 1.64
N ALA A 149 -6.11 31.07 1.66
CA ALA A 149 -5.74 32.29 2.39
C ALA A 149 -5.79 32.21 3.94
N PRO A 150 -4.67 31.89 4.62
CA PRO A 150 -4.57 32.09 6.06
C PRO A 150 -4.16 33.54 6.36
N ILE A 151 -5.00 34.27 7.09
CA ILE A 151 -4.65 35.61 7.57
C ILE A 151 -3.54 35.52 8.64
N TYR A 152 -3.51 34.44 9.45
CA TYR A 152 -2.37 34.03 10.31
C TYR A 152 -2.45 32.53 10.63
N VAL A 153 -1.31 31.83 10.67
CA VAL A 153 -1.19 30.49 11.29
C VAL A 153 -0.22 30.60 12.46
N LEU A 154 -0.75 30.62 13.69
CA LEU A 154 0.05 30.47 14.90
C LEU A 154 0.42 28.99 15.03
N GLN A 155 1.71 28.69 14.95
CA GLN A 155 2.22 27.41 15.42
C GLN A 155 2.44 27.54 16.92
N ASP A 156 1.52 27.01 17.71
CA ASP A 156 1.80 26.73 19.12
C ASP A 156 2.85 25.62 19.15
N PHE A 157 4.11 26.02 19.33
CA PHE A 157 5.17 25.11 19.72
C PHE A 157 5.00 24.85 21.23
N GLU A 158 4.40 23.73 21.60
CA GLU A 158 4.61 23.19 22.95
C GLU A 158 6.07 22.71 23.03
N ALA A 159 6.85 23.40 23.85
CA ALA A 159 8.26 23.13 24.14
C ALA A 159 8.44 21.96 25.11
#